data_AF-A0A6L7Z0N3-F1
#
_entry.id   AF-A0A6L7Z0N3-F1
#
_cell.length_a   1.000
_cell.length_b   1.000
_cell.length_c   1.000
_cell.angle_alpha   90.00
_cell.angle_beta   90.00
_cell.angle_gamma   90.00
#
_symmetry.space_group_name_H-M   'P 1'
#
loop_
_entity.id
_entity.type
_entity.pdbx_description
1 polymer ?
#
loop_
_entity_poly.entity_id
_entity_poly.type
_entity_poly.pdbx_seq_one_letter_code
_entity_poly.pdbx_strand_id
1 'polypeptide(L)'
;MSGATVPPGEVCVGLTGQLPWLRPKQPPSFKPGGTSEMPARNQRIPWSVPLSIWLAAAAMPGPGPLDAQEAGDAFRDCEVCPLMVVVPAGSFMMGSPSDEEGRYRLEGPQHEVTIGSPLAVGVYEVTFEEWDACVTEGGCGGH
;
A
#
# COMPACT_ATOMS: atom_id res chain seq x y z
N MET A 1 -32.67 -35.19 -6.90
CA MET A 1 -32.08 -35.35 -5.55
C MET A 1 -31.29 -36.65 -5.54
N SER A 2 -29.99 -36.59 -5.75
CA SER A 2 -29.09 -37.72 -5.49
C SER A 2 -27.72 -37.15 -5.17
N GLY A 3 -27.42 -37.09 -3.88
CA GLY A 3 -26.14 -36.62 -3.36
C GLY A 3 -25.06 -37.66 -3.59
N ALA A 4 -23.87 -37.19 -3.99
CA ALA A 4 -22.66 -37.99 -3.98
C ALA A 4 -22.01 -37.86 -2.60
N THR A 5 -22.07 -38.93 -1.84
CA THR A 5 -21.34 -39.13 -0.58
C THR A 5 -19.86 -39.34 -0.90
N VAL A 6 -18.98 -38.54 -0.29
CA VAL A 6 -17.51 -38.74 -0.34
C VAL A 6 -17.11 -39.65 0.83
N PRO A 7 -16.45 -40.80 0.59
CA PRO A 7 -15.94 -41.64 1.68
C PRO A 7 -14.65 -41.05 2.28
N PRO A 8 -14.44 -41.14 3.61
CA PRO A 8 -13.21 -40.70 4.24
C PRO A 8 -12.16 -41.81 4.26
N GLY A 9 -10.91 -41.48 3.94
CA GLY A 9 -9.77 -42.18 4.53
C GLY A 9 -9.00 -43.20 3.68
N GLU A 10 -8.78 -42.96 2.38
CA GLU A 10 -7.69 -43.67 1.68
C GLU A 10 -6.40 -42.84 1.68
N VAL A 11 -5.44 -43.36 2.43
CA VAL A 11 -4.03 -42.95 2.44
C VAL A 11 -3.39 -43.51 1.16
N CYS A 12 -3.03 -42.65 0.21
CA CYS A 12 -2.20 -43.07 -0.92
C CYS A 12 -0.76 -43.29 -0.45
N VAL A 13 -0.43 -44.55 -0.13
CA VAL A 13 0.94 -45.02 0.02
C VAL A 13 1.54 -45.25 -1.36
N GLY A 14 2.65 -44.58 -1.66
CA GLY A 14 3.59 -45.01 -2.70
C GLY A 14 3.65 -44.14 -3.96
N LEU A 15 4.33 -43.00 -3.87
CA LEU A 15 5.05 -42.39 -4.99
C LEU A 15 6.29 -41.71 -4.40
N THR A 16 7.46 -42.26 -4.69
CA THR A 16 8.79 -41.70 -4.44
C THR A 16 9.07 -40.48 -5.33
N GLY A 17 8.11 -39.55 -5.40
CA GLY A 17 8.21 -38.27 -6.09
C GLY A 17 8.28 -37.15 -5.07
N GLN A 18 9.41 -36.43 -5.05
CA GLN A 18 9.58 -35.20 -4.29
C GLN A 18 8.37 -34.27 -4.50
N LEU A 19 7.61 -34.07 -3.44
CA LEU A 19 6.49 -33.13 -3.37
C LEU A 19 6.97 -31.73 -3.81
N PRO A 20 6.35 -31.08 -4.82
CA PRO A 20 6.84 -29.83 -5.41
C PRO A 20 6.81 -28.62 -4.46
N TRP A 21 6.20 -28.76 -3.28
CA TRP A 21 6.08 -27.74 -2.24
C TRP A 21 7.18 -27.79 -1.17
N LEU A 22 8.10 -28.76 -1.22
CA LEU A 22 9.23 -28.88 -0.29
C LEU A 22 10.53 -28.20 -0.79
N ARG A 23 10.46 -27.39 -1.85
CA ARG A 23 11.60 -26.52 -2.22
C ARG A 23 11.57 -25.25 -1.39
N PRO A 24 12.58 -24.95 -0.55
CA PRO A 24 12.76 -23.60 -0.03
C PRO A 24 12.93 -22.66 -1.23
N LYS A 25 11.99 -21.75 -1.45
CA LYS A 25 12.16 -20.67 -2.42
C LYS A 25 13.33 -19.82 -1.92
N GLN A 26 14.47 -19.90 -2.61
CA GLN A 26 15.59 -19.01 -2.35
C GLN A 26 15.07 -17.56 -2.41
N PRO A 27 15.30 -16.74 -1.37
CA PRO A 27 15.00 -15.32 -1.47
C PRO A 27 15.80 -14.73 -2.63
N PRO A 28 15.27 -13.74 -3.36
CA PRO A 28 16.03 -13.06 -4.40
C PRO A 28 17.33 -12.51 -3.78
N SER A 29 18.45 -12.87 -4.38
CA SER A 29 19.77 -12.35 -3.99
C SER A 29 19.79 -10.85 -4.29
N PHE A 30 19.60 -10.03 -3.25
CA PHE A 30 19.78 -8.60 -3.35
C PHE A 30 21.29 -8.32 -3.49
N LYS A 31 21.74 -8.09 -4.72
CA LYS A 31 23.09 -7.55 -4.94
C LYS A 31 23.06 -6.09 -4.49
N PRO A 32 23.96 -5.64 -3.60
CA PRO A 32 24.16 -4.20 -3.42
C PRO A 32 24.66 -3.66 -4.76
N GLY A 33 23.75 -3.03 -5.51
CA GLY A 33 24.06 -2.27 -6.70
C GLY A 33 25.07 -1.20 -6.32
N GLY A 34 26.20 -1.21 -7.02
CA GLY A 34 27.33 -0.33 -6.77
C GLY A 34 26.90 1.13 -6.67
N THR A 35 27.64 1.86 -5.83
CA THR A 35 27.60 3.30 -5.76
C THR A 35 27.82 3.86 -7.16
N SER A 36 26.74 4.21 -7.87
CA SER A 36 26.83 5.18 -8.95
C SER A 36 27.19 6.49 -8.26
N GLU A 37 28.49 6.76 -8.18
CA GLU A 37 29.03 8.08 -7.91
C GLU A 37 28.22 9.08 -8.74
N MET A 38 27.45 9.92 -8.05
CA MET A 38 26.83 11.08 -8.65
C MET A 38 27.99 11.99 -9.09
N PRO A 39 28.17 12.31 -10.38
CA PRO A 39 29.16 13.31 -10.74
C PRO A 39 28.73 14.60 -10.06
N ALA A 40 29.59 15.11 -9.18
CA ALA A 40 29.44 16.41 -8.55
C ALA A 40 29.12 17.42 -9.66
N ARG A 41 27.91 17.99 -9.58
CA ARG A 41 27.38 18.99 -10.50
C ARG A 41 28.24 20.24 -10.37
N ASN A 42 29.39 20.26 -11.05
CA ASN A 42 30.29 21.39 -11.24
C ASN A 42 29.60 22.41 -12.16
N GLN A 43 28.53 23.02 -11.65
CA GLN A 43 27.93 24.20 -12.25
C GLN A 43 28.71 25.43 -11.81
N ARG A 44 29.89 25.60 -12.41
CA ARG A 44 30.53 26.91 -12.47
C ARG A 44 29.86 27.68 -13.61
N ILE A 45 28.89 28.51 -13.25
CA ILE A 45 28.28 29.48 -14.16
C ILE A 45 29.34 30.57 -14.40
N PRO A 46 29.83 30.77 -15.64
CA PRO A 46 30.73 31.88 -15.92
C PRO A 46 29.96 33.19 -15.84
N TRP A 47 30.57 34.21 -15.25
CA TRP A 47 30.04 35.56 -15.00
C TRP A 47 29.72 36.37 -16.27
N SER A 48 29.76 35.74 -17.44
CA SER A 48 29.78 36.38 -18.76
C SER A 48 28.53 36.08 -19.60
N VAL A 49 27.39 35.77 -18.97
CA VAL A 49 26.12 35.61 -19.70
C VAL A 49 25.32 36.91 -19.57
N PRO A 50 25.00 37.60 -20.69
CA PRO A 50 24.21 38.84 -20.65
C PRO A 50 22.79 38.57 -20.14
N LEU A 51 22.25 39.51 -19.37
CA LEU A 51 20.95 39.44 -18.65
C LEU A 51 19.73 39.21 -19.57
N SER A 52 19.89 39.34 -20.89
CA SER A 52 18.82 39.27 -21.89
C SER A 52 18.36 37.85 -22.27
N ILE A 53 18.97 36.78 -21.74
CA ILE A 53 18.62 35.38 -22.07
C ILE A 53 17.91 34.69 -20.88
N TRP A 54 17.20 35.44 -20.04
CA TRP A 54 16.37 34.86 -18.96
C TRP A 54 14.86 34.95 -19.18
N LEU A 55 14.38 35.55 -20.28
CA LEU A 55 12.96 35.84 -20.47
C LEU A 55 12.15 34.88 -21.37
N ALA A 56 12.69 33.71 -21.73
CA ALA A 56 11.97 32.77 -22.61
C ALA A 56 12.12 31.29 -22.20
N ALA A 57 11.94 30.99 -20.91
CA ALA A 57 11.73 29.61 -20.45
C ALA A 57 10.68 29.56 -19.32
N ALA A 58 9.59 30.31 -19.46
CA ALA A 58 8.40 30.16 -18.63
C ALA A 58 7.31 29.45 -19.44
N ALA A 59 7.34 28.12 -19.45
CA ALA A 59 6.23 27.19 -19.74
C ALA A 59 6.76 25.86 -20.29
N MET A 60 7.59 25.16 -19.52
CA MET A 60 7.43 23.71 -19.54
C MET A 60 6.36 23.43 -18.48
N PRO A 61 5.18 22.87 -18.82
CA PRO A 61 4.39 22.19 -17.81
C PRO A 61 5.30 21.06 -17.29
N GLY A 62 5.91 21.28 -16.13
CA GLY A 62 6.36 20.16 -15.32
C GLY A 62 5.15 19.26 -15.06
N PRO A 63 5.36 17.97 -14.76
CA PRO A 63 4.26 17.19 -14.19
C PRO A 63 3.68 18.03 -13.05
N GLY A 64 2.38 18.33 -13.13
CA GLY A 64 1.66 18.90 -12.00
C GLY A 64 1.87 18.00 -10.78
N PRO A 65 1.56 18.47 -9.55
CA PRO A 65 1.65 17.62 -8.37
C PRO A 65 0.94 16.30 -8.67
N LEU A 66 1.69 15.19 -8.72
CA LEU A 66 1.13 13.88 -9.02
C LEU A 66 0.23 13.37 -7.88
N ASP A 67 0.26 14.02 -6.72
CA ASP A 67 -0.36 13.52 -5.48
C ASP A 67 -0.84 14.64 -4.57
N ALA A 68 -1.92 15.32 -4.94
CA ALA A 68 -2.69 16.12 -3.99
C ALA A 68 -4.16 15.69 -4.07
N GLN A 69 -4.41 14.43 -3.71
CA GLN A 69 -5.78 13.94 -3.53
C GLN A 69 -6.41 14.76 -2.40
N GLU A 70 -7.56 15.35 -2.68
CA GLU A 70 -8.28 16.20 -1.74
C GLU A 70 -9.12 15.34 -0.79
N ALA A 71 -9.49 15.91 0.36
CA ALA A 71 -10.34 15.21 1.31
C ALA A 71 -11.69 14.84 0.68
N GLY A 72 -12.06 13.56 0.76
CA GLY A 72 -13.25 13.00 0.15
C GLY A 72 -13.02 12.37 -1.23
N ASP A 73 -11.85 12.56 -1.84
CA ASP A 73 -11.52 11.90 -3.10
C ASP A 73 -11.46 10.38 -2.93
N ALA A 74 -12.05 9.66 -3.89
CA ALA A 74 -11.99 8.21 -3.98
C ALA A 74 -11.14 7.79 -5.18
N PHE A 75 -10.22 6.85 -4.97
CA PHE A 75 -9.27 6.42 -6.00
C PHE A 75 -8.87 4.95 -5.85
N ARG A 76 -8.27 4.40 -6.90
CA ARG A 76 -7.65 3.07 -6.94
C ARG A 76 -6.28 3.20 -7.60
N ASP A 77 -5.27 2.54 -7.02
CA ASP A 77 -3.91 2.52 -7.59
C ASP A 77 -3.79 1.55 -8.78
N CYS A 78 -4.63 0.52 -8.82
CA CYS A 78 -4.70 -0.47 -9.89
C CYS A 78 -6.12 -1.03 -10.05
N GLU A 79 -6.38 -1.78 -11.13
CA GLU A 79 -7.70 -2.34 -11.43
C GLU A 79 -8.23 -3.27 -10.33
N VAL A 80 -7.34 -4.08 -9.75
CA VAL A 80 -7.65 -5.04 -8.68
C VAL A 80 -7.34 -4.50 -7.28
N CYS A 81 -6.87 -3.26 -7.15
CA CYS A 81 -6.52 -2.69 -5.85
C CYS A 81 -7.78 -2.21 -5.11
N PRO A 82 -7.79 -2.25 -3.77
CA PRO A 82 -8.91 -1.73 -2.98
C PRO A 82 -9.27 -0.28 -3.32
N LEU A 83 -10.56 0.03 -3.26
CA LEU A 83 -11.03 1.40 -3.37
C LEU A 83 -10.68 2.16 -2.09
N MET A 84 -9.91 3.24 -2.23
CA MET A 84 -9.47 4.09 -1.13
C MET A 84 -10.23 5.41 -1.16
N VAL A 85 -10.45 6.00 0.02
CA VAL A 85 -10.97 7.37 0.17
C VAL A 85 -10.04 8.19 1.06
N VAL A 86 -9.81 9.45 0.70
CA VAL A 86 -8.99 10.36 1.49
C VAL A 86 -9.82 10.95 2.63
N VAL A 87 -9.43 10.64 3.86
CA VAL A 87 -9.94 11.23 5.09
C VAL A 87 -9.11 12.48 5.42
N PRO A 88 -9.73 13.64 5.71
CA PRO A 88 -9.01 14.85 6.06
C PRO A 88 -8.24 14.72 7.38
N ALA A 89 -7.21 15.54 7.54
CA ALA A 89 -6.63 15.81 8.85
C ALA A 89 -7.70 16.41 9.79
N GLY A 90 -7.65 16.05 11.07
CA GLY A 90 -8.62 16.52 12.04
C GLY A 90 -8.49 15.86 13.40
N SER A 91 -9.39 16.24 14.29
CA SER A 91 -9.47 15.71 15.65
C SER A 91 -10.87 15.14 15.91
N PHE A 92 -10.94 14.04 16.64
CA PHE A 92 -12.19 13.40 17.04
C PHE A 92 -12.06 12.74 18.41
N MET A 93 -13.20 12.48 19.06
CA MET A 93 -13.25 11.74 20.32
C MET A 93 -13.30 10.24 20.05
N MET A 94 -12.27 9.51 20.47
CA MET A 94 -12.20 8.06 20.34
C MET A 94 -12.66 7.37 21.63
N GLY A 95 -13.45 6.30 21.48
CA GLY A 95 -14.02 5.49 22.58
C GLY A 95 -15.52 5.70 22.75
N SER A 96 -16.17 4.86 23.56
CA SER A 96 -17.61 4.93 23.85
C SER A 96 -17.93 5.75 25.10
N PRO A 97 -19.04 6.51 25.14
CA PRO A 97 -19.53 7.21 26.32
C PRO A 97 -19.72 6.28 27.52
N SER A 98 -19.58 6.81 28.73
CA SER A 98 -19.69 6.01 29.95
C SER A 98 -21.09 5.42 30.20
N ASP A 99 -22.11 6.00 29.59
CA ASP A 99 -23.53 5.65 29.70
C ASP A 99 -24.08 4.91 28.48
N GLU A 100 -23.23 4.54 27.51
CA GLU A 100 -23.65 3.72 26.36
C GLU A 100 -23.98 2.29 26.80
N GLU A 101 -25.19 1.82 26.47
CA GLU A 101 -25.63 0.46 26.75
C GLU A 101 -24.80 -0.55 25.94
N GLY A 102 -24.27 -1.58 26.62
CA GLY A 102 -23.49 -2.64 25.96
C GLY A 102 -21.99 -2.37 25.84
N ARG A 103 -21.51 -1.20 26.28
CA ARG A 103 -20.08 -0.85 26.31
C ARG A 103 -19.23 -1.85 27.09
N TYR A 104 -18.12 -2.27 26.50
CA TYR A 104 -17.06 -3.01 27.19
C TYR A 104 -16.15 -2.07 28.00
N ARG A 105 -15.60 -2.59 29.10
CA ARG A 105 -14.76 -1.81 30.04
C ARG A 105 -13.51 -1.19 29.40
N LEU A 106 -13.01 -1.77 28.30
CA LEU A 106 -11.77 -1.34 27.63
C LEU A 106 -12.00 -0.28 26.54
N GLU A 107 -13.23 0.08 26.23
CA GLU A 107 -13.54 1.05 25.16
C GLU A 107 -13.38 2.52 25.58
N GLY A 108 -12.71 2.80 26.70
CA GLY A 108 -12.40 4.18 27.07
C GLY A 108 -11.43 4.28 28.24
N PRO A 109 -11.31 5.45 28.88
CA PRO A 109 -12.16 6.64 28.71
C PRO A 109 -12.09 7.23 27.29
N GLN A 110 -13.14 7.98 26.92
CA GLN A 110 -13.08 8.78 25.70
C GLN A 110 -11.91 9.76 25.79
N HIS A 111 -11.09 9.81 24.74
CA HIS A 111 -9.97 10.74 24.63
C HIS A 111 -9.88 11.33 23.22
N GLU A 112 -9.39 12.57 23.13
CA GLU A 112 -9.24 13.27 21.85
C GLU A 112 -8.03 12.70 21.09
N VAL A 113 -8.26 12.33 19.84
CA VAL A 113 -7.23 11.85 18.90
C VAL A 113 -7.11 12.86 17.77
N THR A 114 -5.88 13.23 17.42
CA THR A 114 -5.59 14.14 16.30
C THR A 114 -4.77 13.42 15.24
N ILE A 115 -5.24 13.45 14.00
CA ILE A 115 -4.52 12.98 12.82
C ILE A 115 -4.04 14.21 12.05
N GLY A 116 -2.73 14.42 12.03
CA GLY A 116 -2.12 15.68 11.55
C GLY A 116 -2.04 15.84 10.02
N SER A 117 -2.35 14.79 9.27
CA SER A 117 -2.31 14.79 7.81
C SER A 117 -3.48 14.00 7.23
N PRO A 118 -3.91 14.28 5.99
CA PRO A 118 -4.86 13.42 5.30
C PRO A 118 -4.36 11.97 5.25
N LEU A 119 -5.29 11.02 5.33
CA LEU A 119 -5.02 9.58 5.30
C LEU A 119 -5.97 8.90 4.32
N ALA A 120 -5.46 8.04 3.45
CA ALA A 120 -6.29 7.19 2.61
C ALA A 120 -6.70 5.91 3.38
N VAL A 121 -8.00 5.60 3.43
CA VAL A 121 -8.55 4.41 4.09
C VAL A 121 -9.39 3.61 3.09
N GLY A 122 -9.34 2.28 3.18
CA GLY A 122 -10.18 1.41 2.36
C GLY A 122 -11.66 1.68 2.62
N VAL A 123 -12.44 1.89 1.56
CA VAL A 123 -13.89 2.11 1.66
C VAL A 123 -14.59 0.86 2.14
N TYR A 124 -14.05 -0.31 1.80
CA TYR A 124 -14.53 -1.63 2.18
C TYR A 124 -13.38 -2.43 2.79
N GLU A 125 -13.73 -3.51 3.50
CA GLU A 125 -12.77 -4.54 3.87
C GLU A 125 -12.16 -5.18 2.62
N VAL A 126 -10.91 -5.62 2.74
CA VAL A 126 -10.18 -6.29 1.65
C VAL A 126 -10.93 -7.57 1.26
N THR A 127 -11.23 -7.69 -0.03
CA THR A 127 -11.91 -8.85 -0.60
C THR A 127 -10.96 -10.02 -0.83
N PHE A 128 -11.51 -11.23 -1.00
CA PHE A 128 -10.69 -12.40 -1.33
C PHE A 128 -9.97 -12.24 -2.68
N GLU A 129 -10.59 -11.60 -3.68
CA GLU A 129 -9.98 -11.37 -4.99
C GLU A 129 -8.78 -10.42 -4.89
N GLU A 130 -8.91 -9.33 -4.12
CA GLU A 130 -7.81 -8.39 -3.82
C GLU A 130 -6.67 -9.08 -3.06
N TRP A 131 -7.00 -9.92 -2.07
CA TRP A 131 -6.01 -10.69 -1.32
C TRP A 131 -5.25 -11.69 -2.20
N ASP A 132 -5.97 -12.47 -3.00
CA ASP A 132 -5.38 -13.46 -3.90
C ASP A 132 -4.47 -12.80 -4.94
N ALA A 133 -4.84 -11.62 -5.44
CA ALA A 133 -3.99 -10.80 -6.29
C ALA A 133 -2.70 -10.37 -5.56
N CYS A 134 -2.82 -9.84 -4.34
CA CYS A 134 -1.66 -9.46 -3.52
C CYS A 134 -0.71 -10.63 -3.24
N VAL A 135 -1.24 -11.83 -2.94
CA VAL A 135 -0.44 -13.04 -2.73
C VAL A 135 0.25 -13.47 -4.02
N THR A 136 -0.46 -13.44 -5.14
CA THR A 136 0.07 -13.81 -6.47
C THR A 136 1.21 -12.87 -6.89
N GLU A 137 1.09 -11.59 -6.61
CA GLU A 137 2.12 -10.57 -6.85
C GLU A 137 3.27 -10.62 -5.81
N GLY A 138 3.09 -11.39 -4.74
CA GLY A 138 4.11 -11.63 -3.71
C GLY A 138 4.13 -10.61 -2.58
N GLY A 139 3.13 -9.72 -2.48
CA GLY A 139 3.00 -8.72 -1.42
C GLY A 139 2.50 -9.29 -0.08
N CYS A 140 1.69 -10.35 -0.11
CA CYS A 140 0.95 -10.85 1.06
C CYS A 140 1.36 -12.27 1.54
N GLY A 141 2.50 -12.82 1.12
CA GLY A 141 2.87 -14.22 1.36
C GLY A 141 3.42 -14.58 2.76
N GLY A 142 3.41 -13.65 3.73
CA GLY A 142 4.03 -13.82 5.06
C GLY A 142 3.05 -13.98 6.22
N HIS A 143 1.77 -14.21 5.94
CA HIS A 143 0.67 -14.25 6.90
C HIS A 143 0.05 -15.64 7.00
#